data_AF-A0ABD7UXB0-F1
#
_entry.id   AF-A0ABD7UXB0-F1
#
_cell.length_a   1.000
_cell.length_b   1.000
_cell.length_c   1.000
_cell.angle_alpha   90.00
_cell.angle_beta   90.00
_cell.angle_gamma   90.00
#
_symmetry.space_group_name_H-M   'P 1'
#
loop_
_entity.id
_entity.type
_entity.pdbx_description
1 polymer ?
#
loop_
_entity_poly.entity_id
_entity_poly.type
_entity_poly.pdbx_seq_one_letter_code
_entity_poly.pdbx_strand_id
1 'polypeptide(L)'
;MRGYDREQVAEHLRRLDAELRVLAADRDAATANANELAAHLEEARQEIAELRREVDKLSVPPTTAQGMSERLSRMLQLASDEASEMRAEASAEAAETLSVARQEADDMRAEAAAEAERVRSEAEAAATKMLDEASARAREMKETAAKNEAESARLIAERTAAMEAEHSTTMQAAHEEARRIVEKAEAEAAELTEVTRRELAEQRERQEAELADQRERALDEAAHIRQTALDIANERLSRSREMAQAADRTRQEIAANLGRLREQLAELPELLARPEDSEYELLSETDDLELLNRKLSPDARANA
;
A
#
# COMPACT_ATOMS: atom_id res chain seq x y z
N MET A 1 30.01 98.71 108.15
CA MET A 1 30.23 99.65 107.04
C MET A 1 30.38 98.85 105.77
N ARG A 2 29.40 98.93 104.86
CA ARG A 2 29.48 98.31 103.53
C ARG A 2 30.22 99.29 102.62
N GLY A 3 31.54 99.11 102.51
CA GLY A 3 32.36 99.83 101.54
C GLY A 3 32.25 99.18 100.17
N TYR A 4 32.36 99.98 99.11
CA TYR A 4 32.45 99.46 97.75
C TYR A 4 33.70 98.60 97.61
N ASP A 5 33.55 97.48 96.91
CA ASP A 5 34.65 96.59 96.59
C ASP A 5 35.62 97.32 95.64
N ARG A 6 36.86 97.51 96.09
CA ARG A 6 37.88 98.25 95.34
C ARG A 6 38.22 97.59 94.01
N GLU A 7 38.15 96.26 93.95
CA GLU A 7 38.42 95.50 92.74
C GLU A 7 37.30 95.70 91.72
N GLN A 8 36.05 95.68 92.19
CA GLN A 8 34.85 95.98 91.38
C GLN A 8 34.85 97.42 90.82
N VAL A 9 35.26 98.41 91.62
CA VAL A 9 35.36 99.81 91.17
C VAL A 9 36.49 99.98 90.14
N ALA A 10 37.64 99.34 90.36
CA ALA A 10 38.76 99.40 89.42
C ALA A 10 38.46 98.69 88.09
N GLU A 11 37.69 97.60 88.11
CA GLU A 11 37.17 96.94 86.90
C GLU A 11 36.17 97.85 86.17
N HIS A 12 35.24 98.48 86.90
CA HIS A 12 34.27 99.41 86.33
C HIS A 12 34.93 100.63 85.68
N LEU A 13 35.94 101.23 86.33
CA LEU A 13 36.70 102.34 85.77
C LEU A 13 37.52 101.93 84.54
N ARG A 14 38.11 100.72 84.54
CA ARG A 14 38.78 100.18 83.35
C ARG A 14 37.81 99.97 82.19
N ARG A 15 36.59 99.50 82.48
CA ARG A 15 35.53 99.36 81.48
C ARG A 15 35.09 100.71 80.92
N LEU A 16 34.86 101.71 81.77
CA LEU A 16 34.52 103.08 81.34
C LEU A 16 35.63 103.73 80.51
N ASP A 17 36.90 103.54 80.88
CA ASP A 17 38.05 104.05 80.10
C ASP A 17 38.13 103.36 78.73
N ALA A 18 37.84 102.06 78.66
CA ALA A 18 37.73 101.34 77.38
C ALA A 18 36.54 101.85 76.53
N GLU A 19 35.36 102.04 77.15
CA GLU A 19 34.17 102.60 76.49
C GLU A 19 34.42 104.02 75.97
N LEU A 20 35.12 104.87 76.72
CA LEU A 20 35.49 106.22 76.28
C LEU A 20 36.50 106.21 75.12
N ARG A 21 37.44 105.28 75.09
CA ARG A 21 38.36 105.11 73.95
C ARG A 21 37.61 104.68 72.69
N VAL A 22 36.67 103.73 72.83
CA VAL A 22 35.82 103.31 71.71
C VAL A 22 34.98 104.49 71.23
N LEU A 23 34.33 105.23 72.13
CA LEU A 23 33.52 106.39 71.76
C LEU A 23 34.34 107.51 71.10
N ALA A 24 35.57 107.74 71.56
CA ALA A 24 36.48 108.69 70.94
C ALA A 24 36.89 108.25 69.53
N ALA A 25 37.19 106.96 69.34
CA ALA A 25 37.48 106.40 68.03
C ALA A 25 36.26 106.48 67.09
N ASP A 26 35.06 106.17 67.58
CA ASP A 26 33.81 106.29 66.81
C ASP A 26 33.52 107.74 66.42
N ARG A 27 33.75 108.69 67.34
CA ARG A 27 33.63 110.13 67.03
C ARG A 27 34.62 110.57 65.97
N ASP A 28 35.87 110.14 66.09
CA ASP A 28 36.92 110.53 65.13
C ASP A 28 36.63 109.93 63.74
N ALA A 29 36.16 108.69 63.69
CA ALA A 29 35.67 108.05 62.47
C ALA A 29 34.44 108.79 61.88
N ALA A 30 33.47 109.15 62.71
CA ALA A 30 32.30 109.93 62.29
C ALA A 30 32.69 111.31 61.77
N THR A 31 33.68 111.96 62.39
CA THR A 31 34.20 113.27 61.96
C THR A 31 34.94 113.16 60.63
N ALA A 32 35.74 112.11 60.45
CA ALA A 32 36.40 111.83 59.17
C ALA A 32 35.37 111.61 58.05
N ASN A 33 34.38 110.76 58.28
CA ASN A 33 33.28 110.51 57.33
C ASN A 33 32.50 111.80 57.01
N ALA A 34 32.23 112.64 58.01
CA ALA A 34 31.55 113.91 57.81
C ALA A 34 32.36 114.87 56.94
N ASN A 35 33.69 114.90 57.09
CA ASN A 35 34.58 115.72 56.26
C ASN A 35 34.65 115.19 54.82
N GLU A 36 34.72 113.87 54.62
CA GLU A 36 34.68 113.25 53.28
C GLU A 36 33.35 113.55 52.56
N LEU A 37 32.22 113.40 53.26
CA LEU A 37 30.90 113.74 52.73
C LEU A 37 30.80 115.23 52.38
N ALA A 38 31.39 116.11 53.20
CA ALA A 38 31.43 117.54 52.91
C ALA A 38 32.26 117.85 51.65
N ALA A 39 33.36 117.12 51.43
CA ALA A 39 34.18 117.24 50.22
C ALA A 39 33.41 116.78 48.97
N HIS A 40 32.79 115.60 49.00
CA HIS A 40 31.96 115.10 47.89
C HIS A 40 30.78 116.03 47.59
N LEU A 41 30.17 116.63 48.61
CA LEU A 41 29.09 117.59 48.42
C LEU A 41 29.57 118.86 47.72
N GLU A 42 30.76 119.34 48.06
CA GLU A 42 31.34 120.53 47.43
C GLU A 42 31.74 120.25 45.98
N GLU A 43 32.34 119.09 45.69
CA GLU A 43 32.63 118.63 44.33
C GLU A 43 31.37 118.54 43.47
N ALA A 44 30.32 117.86 43.97
CA ALA A 44 29.04 117.78 43.28
C ALA A 44 28.39 119.16 43.08
N ARG A 45 28.54 120.09 44.03
CA ARG A 45 28.05 121.48 43.88
C ARG A 45 28.78 122.24 42.79
N GLN A 46 30.10 122.07 42.68
CA GLN A 46 30.91 122.68 41.62
C GLN A 46 30.53 122.12 40.26
N GLU A 47 30.40 120.79 40.14
CA GLU A 47 29.94 120.12 38.93
C GLU A 47 28.54 120.60 38.50
N ILE A 48 27.58 120.68 39.43
CA ILE A 48 26.23 121.21 39.16
C ILE A 48 26.30 122.67 38.68
N ALA A 49 27.16 123.50 39.28
CA ALA A 49 27.31 124.89 38.87
C ALA A 49 27.90 125.01 37.45
N GLU A 50 28.84 124.13 37.09
CA GLU A 50 29.41 124.04 35.76
C GLU A 50 28.40 123.58 34.72
N LEU A 51 27.69 122.48 35.00
CA LEU A 51 26.62 121.95 34.16
C LEU A 51 25.51 122.99 33.95
N ARG A 52 25.12 123.74 34.98
CA ARG A 52 24.14 124.83 34.85
C ARG A 52 24.63 125.92 33.90
N ARG A 53 25.89 126.36 34.02
CA ARG A 53 26.46 127.35 33.09
C ARG A 53 26.50 126.83 31.65
N GLU A 54 26.76 125.54 31.46
CA GLU A 54 26.75 124.91 30.14
C GLU A 54 25.34 124.83 29.55
N VAL A 55 24.34 124.43 30.35
CA VAL A 55 22.92 124.43 29.96
C VAL A 55 22.45 125.83 29.61
N ASP A 56 22.80 126.85 30.39
CA ASP A 56 22.43 128.24 30.10
C ASP A 56 23.02 128.71 28.77
N LYS A 57 24.30 128.36 28.48
CA LYS A 57 24.94 128.64 27.19
C LYS A 57 24.24 127.93 26.03
N LEU A 58 23.76 126.71 26.24
CA LEU A 58 23.05 125.93 25.24
C LEU A 58 21.60 126.40 25.04
N SER A 59 20.93 126.92 26.07
CA SER A 59 19.51 127.31 26.05
C SER A 59 19.24 128.60 25.27
N VAL A 60 20.24 129.47 25.13
CA VAL A 60 20.14 130.68 24.33
C VAL A 60 20.28 130.32 22.83
N PRO A 61 19.44 130.89 21.92
CA PRO A 61 19.58 130.66 20.49
C PRO A 61 21.02 131.00 20.03
N PRO A 62 21.71 130.11 19.29
CA PRO A 62 23.09 130.35 18.92
C PRO A 62 23.15 131.49 17.91
N THR A 63 23.54 132.66 18.38
CA THR A 63 23.74 133.86 17.54
C THR A 63 25.15 133.93 16.95
N THR A 64 26.01 132.94 17.25
CA THR A 64 27.39 132.83 16.77
C THR A 64 27.65 131.48 16.10
N ALA A 65 28.50 131.45 15.06
CA ALA A 65 28.85 130.23 14.33
C ALA A 65 29.57 129.17 15.19
N GLN A 66 30.30 129.61 16.21
CA GLN A 66 30.97 128.74 17.18
C GLN A 66 29.95 127.96 18.04
N GLY A 67 28.92 128.63 18.56
CA GLY A 67 27.86 127.99 19.36
C GLY A 67 27.01 127.01 18.55
N MET A 68 26.80 127.29 17.25
CA MET A 68 26.16 126.32 16.34
C MET A 68 27.03 125.08 16.14
N SER A 69 28.34 125.24 15.97
CA SER A 69 29.30 124.13 15.77
C SER A 69 29.40 123.24 17.01
N GLU A 70 29.45 123.83 18.21
CA GLU A 70 29.46 123.08 19.48
C GLU A 70 28.16 122.29 19.70
N ARG A 71 26.99 122.88 19.43
CA ARG A 71 25.70 122.16 19.50
C ARG A 71 25.62 121.03 18.47
N LEU A 72 26.12 121.24 17.25
CA LEU A 72 26.18 120.20 16.22
C LEU A 72 27.08 119.05 16.65
N SER A 73 28.25 119.34 17.25
CA SER A 73 29.16 118.31 17.76
C SER A 73 28.53 117.46 18.88
N ARG A 74 27.81 118.08 19.83
CA ARG A 74 27.07 117.37 20.88
C ARG A 74 25.91 116.54 20.31
N MET A 75 25.18 117.05 19.32
CA MET A 75 24.12 116.30 18.66
C MET A 75 24.67 115.10 17.88
N LEU A 76 25.82 115.24 17.20
CA LEU A 76 26.50 114.14 16.54
C LEU A 76 27.05 113.11 17.53
N GLN A 77 27.57 113.56 18.67
CA GLN A 77 28.01 112.70 19.75
C GLN A 77 26.84 111.86 20.29
N LEU A 78 25.74 112.51 20.66
CA LEU A 78 24.52 111.85 21.14
C LEU A 78 23.96 110.87 20.10
N ALA A 79 23.90 111.25 18.83
CA ALA A 79 23.44 110.36 17.77
C ALA A 79 24.37 109.15 17.56
N SER A 80 25.69 109.34 17.74
CA SER A 80 26.68 108.26 17.70
C SER A 80 26.55 107.31 18.89
N ASP A 81 26.30 107.85 20.08
CA ASP A 81 26.09 107.10 21.31
C ASP A 81 24.79 106.30 21.21
N GLU A 82 23.69 106.92 20.79
CA GLU A 82 22.38 106.28 20.57
C GLU A 82 22.45 105.21 19.46
N ALA A 83 23.18 105.46 18.36
CA ALA A 83 23.41 104.47 17.33
C ALA A 83 24.27 103.29 17.83
N SER A 84 25.17 103.53 18.79
CA SER A 84 25.99 102.47 19.40
C SER A 84 25.17 101.64 20.38
N GLU A 85 24.29 102.27 21.16
CA GLU A 85 23.34 101.61 22.04
C GLU A 85 22.34 100.76 21.25
N MET A 86 21.70 101.30 20.20
CA MET A 86 20.82 100.55 19.32
C MET A 86 21.51 99.32 18.70
N ARG A 87 22.77 99.45 18.27
CA ARG A 87 23.54 98.31 17.75
C ARG A 87 23.85 97.27 18.82
N ALA A 88 24.17 97.71 20.03
CA ALA A 88 24.44 96.82 21.15
C ALA A 88 23.18 96.04 21.55
N GLU A 89 22.04 96.73 21.66
CA GLU A 89 20.74 96.13 21.97
C GLU A 89 20.31 95.14 20.88
N ALA A 90 20.34 95.54 19.61
CA ALA A 90 20.01 94.64 18.49
C ALA A 90 20.94 93.41 18.43
N SER A 91 22.23 93.58 18.75
CA SER A 91 23.17 92.45 18.83
C SER A 91 22.87 91.52 20.01
N ALA A 92 22.43 92.07 21.15
CA ALA A 92 22.05 91.28 22.31
C ALA A 92 20.76 90.49 22.05
N GLU A 93 19.72 91.14 21.49
CA GLU A 93 18.46 90.49 21.13
C GLU A 93 18.68 89.40 20.06
N ALA A 94 19.52 89.65 19.06
CA ALA A 94 19.87 88.65 18.06
C ALA A 94 20.62 87.46 18.66
N ALA A 95 21.52 87.70 19.62
CA ALA A 95 22.24 86.65 20.32
C ALA A 95 21.30 85.81 21.21
N GLU A 96 20.38 86.45 21.91
CA GLU A 96 19.34 85.78 22.72
C GLU A 96 18.43 84.92 21.83
N THR A 97 17.89 85.50 20.76
CA THR A 97 17.03 84.78 19.80
C THR A 97 17.75 83.57 19.22
N LEU A 98 19.03 83.74 18.83
CA LEU A 98 19.84 82.64 18.31
C LEU A 98 20.10 81.56 19.38
N SER A 99 20.30 81.96 20.63
CA SER A 99 20.49 81.03 21.75
C SER A 99 19.23 80.20 22.00
N VAL A 100 18.06 80.84 22.04
CA VAL A 100 16.76 80.16 22.21
C VAL A 100 16.50 79.22 21.04
N ALA A 101 16.67 79.68 19.79
CA ALA A 101 16.45 78.86 18.61
C ALA A 101 17.40 77.65 18.54
N ARG A 102 18.64 77.79 19.03
CA ARG A 102 19.59 76.66 19.13
C ARG A 102 19.16 75.66 20.19
N GLN A 103 18.74 76.13 21.35
CA GLN A 103 18.24 75.27 22.42
C GLN A 103 17.01 74.49 21.97
N GLU A 104 16.02 75.15 21.36
CA GLU A 104 14.83 74.50 20.82
C GLU A 104 15.17 73.47 19.73
N ALA A 105 16.14 73.79 18.85
CA ALA A 105 16.58 72.85 17.82
C ALA A 105 17.27 71.61 18.41
N ASP A 106 18.06 71.78 19.46
CA ASP A 106 18.74 70.67 20.13
C ASP A 106 17.76 69.82 20.95
N ASP A 107 16.78 70.44 21.60
CA ASP A 107 15.69 69.75 22.30
C ASP A 107 14.84 68.94 21.31
N MET A 108 14.44 69.54 20.18
CA MET A 108 13.69 68.85 19.13
C MET A 108 14.48 67.67 18.53
N ARG A 109 15.80 67.81 18.36
CA ARG A 109 16.67 66.70 17.90
C ARG A 109 16.75 65.59 18.94
N ALA A 110 16.87 65.93 20.22
CA ALA A 110 16.92 64.96 21.30
C ALA A 110 15.61 64.18 21.41
N GLU A 111 14.47 64.86 21.35
CA GLU A 111 13.14 64.24 21.34
C GLU A 111 12.94 63.32 20.12
N ALA A 112 13.29 63.80 18.93
CA ALA A 112 13.20 63.00 17.71
C ALA A 112 14.09 61.75 17.76
N ALA A 113 15.31 61.87 18.33
CA ALA A 113 16.21 60.74 18.50
C ALA A 113 15.67 59.72 19.51
N ALA A 114 15.12 60.19 20.64
CA ALA A 114 14.52 59.34 21.66
C ALA A 114 13.28 58.59 21.13
N GLU A 115 12.42 59.28 20.39
CA GLU A 115 11.24 58.68 19.77
C GLU A 115 11.64 57.65 18.70
N ALA A 116 12.63 57.97 17.87
CA ALA A 116 13.14 57.03 16.87
C ALA A 116 13.73 55.77 17.52
N GLU A 117 14.41 55.90 18.66
CA GLU A 117 14.92 54.76 19.42
C GLU A 117 13.79 53.93 20.05
N ARG A 118 12.78 54.59 20.62
CA ARG A 118 11.59 53.92 21.16
C ARG A 118 10.88 53.09 20.09
N VAL A 119 10.62 53.69 18.94
CA VAL A 119 9.97 53.02 17.80
C VAL A 119 10.81 51.85 17.29
N ARG A 120 12.14 52.01 17.19
CA ARG A 120 13.04 50.90 16.82
C ARG A 120 12.96 49.76 17.82
N SER A 121 13.09 50.04 19.12
CA SER A 121 13.05 49.03 20.17
C SER A 121 11.70 48.29 20.19
N GLU A 122 10.58 49.01 20.02
CA GLU A 122 9.25 48.41 19.97
C GLU A 122 9.08 47.52 18.73
N ALA A 123 9.56 47.97 17.57
CA ALA A 123 9.52 47.19 16.34
C ALA A 123 10.39 45.93 16.43
N GLU A 124 11.58 46.01 17.01
CA GLU A 124 12.46 44.86 17.24
C GLU A 124 11.86 43.86 18.22
N ALA A 125 11.26 44.34 19.31
CA ALA A 125 10.57 43.49 20.28
C ALA A 125 9.35 42.78 19.65
N ALA A 126 8.56 43.51 18.86
CA ALA A 126 7.42 42.95 18.14
C ALA A 126 7.87 41.91 17.08
N ALA A 127 8.93 42.20 16.33
CA ALA A 127 9.49 41.29 15.34
C ALA A 127 10.02 40.00 15.99
N THR A 128 10.76 40.12 17.10
CA THR A 128 11.28 38.98 17.86
C THR A 128 10.12 38.11 18.37
N LYS A 129 9.11 38.72 18.98
CA LYS A 129 7.91 38.02 19.44
C LYS A 129 7.19 37.28 18.31
N MET A 130 7.03 37.93 17.15
CA MET A 130 6.39 37.31 15.98
C MET A 130 7.19 36.11 15.46
N LEU A 131 8.53 36.20 15.44
CA LEU A 131 9.40 35.09 15.05
C LEU A 131 9.33 33.92 16.04
N ASP A 132 9.28 34.20 17.34
CA ASP A 132 9.13 33.18 18.38
C ASP A 132 7.78 32.48 18.28
N GLU A 133 6.70 33.23 18.11
CA GLU A 133 5.35 32.67 17.92
C GLU A 133 5.25 31.84 16.62
N ALA A 134 5.82 32.33 15.52
CA ALA A 134 5.86 31.60 14.26
C ALA A 134 6.68 30.31 14.39
N SER A 135 7.82 30.36 15.08
CA SER A 135 8.67 29.20 15.33
C SER A 135 7.98 28.17 16.23
N ALA A 136 7.26 28.62 17.27
CA ALA A 136 6.47 27.76 18.15
C ALA A 136 5.35 27.05 17.37
N ARG A 137 4.56 27.80 16.58
CA ARG A 137 3.51 27.23 15.72
C ARG A 137 4.07 26.24 14.70
N ALA A 138 5.22 26.56 14.08
CA ALA A 138 5.87 25.65 13.14
C ALA A 138 6.32 24.34 13.80
N ARG A 139 6.80 24.38 15.05
CA ARG A 139 7.14 23.18 15.83
C ARG A 139 5.90 22.36 16.17
N GLU A 140 4.83 23.00 16.63
CA GLU A 140 3.56 22.34 16.95
C GLU A 140 2.94 21.68 15.70
N MET A 141 2.96 22.36 14.55
CA MET A 141 2.50 21.80 13.28
C MET A 141 3.33 20.58 12.85
N LYS A 142 4.65 20.62 13.03
CA LYS A 142 5.51 19.47 12.72
C LYS A 142 5.25 18.29 13.66
N GLU A 143 5.07 18.55 14.95
CA GLU A 143 4.81 17.50 15.93
C GLU A 143 3.44 16.85 15.70
N THR A 144 2.40 17.64 15.43
CA THR A 144 1.07 17.14 15.10
C THR A 144 1.06 16.37 13.78
N ALA A 145 1.75 16.86 12.74
CA ALA A 145 1.92 16.13 11.49
C ALA A 145 2.63 14.78 11.70
N ALA A 146 3.72 14.76 12.47
CA ALA A 146 4.44 13.52 12.78
C ALA A 146 3.59 12.53 13.59
N LYS A 147 2.78 13.00 14.54
CA LYS A 147 1.83 12.16 15.28
C LYS A 147 0.78 11.56 14.36
N ASN A 148 0.18 12.36 13.48
CA ASN A 148 -0.82 11.90 12.53
C ASN A 148 -0.23 10.91 11.52
N GLU A 149 1.00 11.14 11.06
CA GLU A 149 1.71 10.23 10.16
C GLU A 149 2.00 8.89 10.85
N ALA A 150 2.48 8.92 12.09
CA ALA A 150 2.73 7.71 12.88
C ALA A 150 1.44 6.93 13.18
N GLU A 151 0.34 7.63 13.50
CA GLU A 151 -0.97 7.01 13.71
C GLU A 151 -1.51 6.38 12.42
N SER A 152 -1.42 7.10 11.30
CA SER A 152 -1.83 6.58 9.99
C SER A 152 -1.01 5.36 9.59
N ALA A 153 0.32 5.40 9.74
CA ALA A 153 1.20 4.27 9.48
C ALA A 153 0.85 3.06 10.36
N ARG A 154 0.53 3.29 11.64
CA ARG A 154 0.07 2.24 12.55
C ARG A 154 -1.25 1.63 12.11
N LEU A 155 -2.24 2.45 11.73
CA LEU A 155 -3.54 1.97 11.26
C LEU A 155 -3.43 1.18 9.95
N ILE A 156 -2.57 1.62 9.03
CA ILE A 156 -2.28 0.90 7.79
C ILE A 156 -1.65 -0.46 8.12
N ALA A 157 -0.61 -0.49 8.96
CA ALA A 157 0.04 -1.73 9.36
C ALA A 157 -0.92 -2.70 10.05
N GLU A 158 -1.78 -2.20 10.94
CA GLU A 158 -2.82 -3.00 11.61
C GLU A 158 -3.82 -3.58 10.61
N ARG A 159 -4.32 -2.77 9.67
CA ARG A 159 -5.24 -3.25 8.63
C ARG A 159 -4.59 -4.25 7.70
N THR A 160 -3.34 -4.01 7.27
CA THR A 160 -2.61 -4.95 6.42
C THR A 160 -2.41 -6.29 7.13
N ALA A 161 -1.99 -6.27 8.40
CA ALA A 161 -1.83 -7.49 9.19
C ALA A 161 -3.16 -8.24 9.38
N ALA A 162 -4.27 -7.53 9.63
CA ALA A 162 -5.59 -8.13 9.74
C ALA A 162 -6.04 -8.76 8.41
N MET A 163 -5.85 -8.06 7.28
CA MET A 163 -6.18 -8.57 5.95
C MET A 163 -5.32 -9.80 5.59
N GLU A 164 -4.03 -9.80 5.91
CA GLU A 164 -3.16 -10.96 5.69
C GLU A 164 -3.57 -12.16 6.55
N ALA A 165 -3.96 -11.93 7.81
CA ALA A 165 -4.46 -12.98 8.68
C ALA A 165 -5.78 -13.59 8.16
N GLU A 166 -6.75 -12.75 7.78
CA GLU A 166 -8.00 -13.20 7.17
C GLU A 166 -7.78 -13.90 5.82
N HIS A 167 -6.85 -13.38 5.00
CA HIS A 167 -6.51 -14.03 3.74
C HIS A 167 -5.87 -15.41 3.97
N SER A 168 -4.96 -15.53 4.93
CA SER A 168 -4.34 -16.80 5.27
C SER A 168 -5.37 -17.82 5.77
N THR A 169 -6.32 -17.42 6.62
CA THR A 169 -7.35 -18.34 7.13
C THR A 169 -8.31 -18.78 6.04
N THR A 170 -8.74 -17.86 5.17
CA THR A 170 -9.61 -18.20 4.03
C THR A 170 -8.91 -19.10 3.02
N MET A 171 -7.62 -18.86 2.72
CA MET A 171 -6.83 -19.72 1.83
C MET A 171 -6.62 -21.11 2.44
N GLN A 172 -6.33 -21.21 3.73
CA GLN A 172 -6.22 -22.51 4.41
C GLN A 172 -7.54 -23.28 4.34
N ALA A 173 -8.68 -22.63 4.65
CA ALA A 173 -9.99 -23.26 4.54
C ALA A 173 -10.31 -23.72 3.11
N ALA A 174 -9.98 -22.90 2.11
CA ALA A 174 -10.16 -23.26 0.70
C ALA A 174 -9.27 -24.44 0.27
N HIS A 175 -8.02 -24.49 0.75
CA HIS A 175 -7.12 -25.62 0.51
C HIS A 175 -7.61 -26.91 1.16
N GLU A 176 -8.11 -26.84 2.40
CA GLU A 176 -8.70 -27.98 3.10
C GLU A 176 -9.97 -28.49 2.39
N GLU A 177 -10.83 -27.58 1.92
CA GLU A 177 -12.01 -27.93 1.12
C GLU A 177 -11.62 -28.60 -0.20
N ALA A 178 -10.69 -28.00 -0.95
CA ALA A 178 -10.21 -28.55 -2.22
C ALA A 178 -9.60 -29.94 -2.03
N ARG A 179 -8.80 -30.11 -0.96
CA ARG A 179 -8.23 -31.42 -0.60
C ARG A 179 -9.32 -32.44 -0.32
N ARG A 180 -10.36 -32.09 0.44
CA ARG A 180 -11.48 -32.99 0.74
C ARG A 180 -12.24 -33.40 -0.52
N ILE A 181 -12.44 -32.48 -1.46
CA ILE A 181 -13.10 -32.76 -2.75
C ILE A 181 -12.25 -33.74 -3.56
N VAL A 182 -10.94 -33.52 -3.64
CA VAL A 182 -10.01 -34.43 -4.35
C VAL A 182 -10.00 -35.81 -3.71
N GLU A 183 -9.84 -35.91 -2.38
CA GLU A 183 -9.86 -37.18 -1.67
C GLU A 183 -11.18 -37.95 -1.88
N LYS A 184 -12.31 -37.23 -1.89
CA LYS A 184 -13.62 -37.83 -2.20
C LYS A 184 -13.70 -38.31 -3.65
N ALA A 185 -13.25 -37.50 -4.61
CA ALA A 185 -13.27 -37.87 -6.03
C ALA A 185 -12.34 -39.06 -6.32
N GLU A 186 -11.18 -39.13 -5.67
CA GLU A 186 -10.27 -40.28 -5.75
C GLU A 186 -10.90 -41.55 -5.16
N ALA A 187 -11.59 -41.45 -4.03
CA ALA A 187 -12.31 -42.57 -3.43
C ALA A 187 -13.44 -43.07 -4.34
N GLU A 188 -14.25 -42.17 -4.91
CA GLU A 188 -15.31 -42.53 -5.87
C GLU A 188 -14.74 -43.15 -7.15
N ALA A 189 -13.61 -42.64 -7.67
CA ALA A 189 -12.94 -43.20 -8.84
C ALA A 189 -12.36 -44.59 -8.56
N ALA A 190 -11.79 -44.81 -7.36
CA ALA A 190 -11.29 -46.11 -6.93
C ALA A 190 -12.44 -47.12 -6.79
N GLU A 191 -13.57 -46.71 -6.19
CA GLU A 191 -14.77 -47.55 -6.09
C GLU A 191 -15.30 -47.94 -7.47
N LEU A 192 -15.43 -46.97 -8.40
CA LEU A 192 -15.86 -47.25 -9.78
C LEU A 192 -14.89 -48.19 -10.50
N THR A 193 -13.59 -48.03 -10.29
CA THR A 193 -12.56 -48.92 -10.85
C THR A 193 -12.70 -50.35 -10.32
N GLU A 194 -12.97 -50.51 -9.02
CA GLU A 194 -13.20 -51.82 -8.42
C GLU A 194 -14.51 -52.46 -8.89
N VAL A 195 -15.60 -51.68 -9.01
CA VAL A 195 -16.87 -52.17 -9.56
C VAL A 195 -16.69 -52.63 -11.01
N THR A 196 -16.12 -51.80 -11.87
CA THR A 196 -15.88 -52.17 -13.28
C THR A 196 -14.93 -53.36 -13.41
N ARG A 197 -13.92 -53.47 -12.53
CA ARG A 197 -13.04 -54.65 -12.46
C ARG A 197 -13.80 -55.91 -12.10
N ARG A 198 -14.71 -55.86 -11.12
CA ARG A 198 -15.56 -56.99 -10.73
C ARG A 198 -16.50 -57.39 -11.86
N GLU A 199 -17.18 -56.43 -12.47
CA GLU A 199 -18.07 -56.70 -13.61
C GLU A 199 -17.33 -57.35 -14.78
N LEU A 200 -16.12 -56.86 -15.11
CA LEU A 200 -15.30 -57.45 -16.16
C LEU A 200 -14.84 -58.87 -15.79
N ALA A 201 -14.50 -59.12 -14.53
CA ALA A 201 -14.14 -60.45 -14.05
C ALA A 201 -15.34 -61.42 -14.13
N GLU A 202 -16.52 -61.00 -13.70
CA GLU A 202 -17.76 -61.80 -13.83
C GLU A 202 -18.12 -62.06 -15.29
N GLN A 203 -17.99 -61.07 -16.17
CA GLN A 203 -18.23 -61.25 -17.61
C GLN A 203 -17.24 -62.24 -18.22
N ARG A 204 -15.95 -62.17 -17.85
CA ARG A 204 -14.93 -63.12 -18.29
C ARG A 204 -15.25 -64.54 -17.80
N GLU A 205 -15.61 -64.70 -16.53
CA GLU A 205 -15.99 -66.00 -15.98
C GLU A 205 -17.21 -66.59 -16.70
N ARG A 206 -18.23 -65.78 -16.99
CA ARG A 206 -19.40 -66.20 -17.80
C ARG A 206 -19.00 -66.61 -19.20
N GLN A 207 -18.16 -65.82 -19.89
CA GLN A 207 -17.67 -66.16 -21.22
C GLN A 207 -16.82 -67.44 -21.23
N GLU A 208 -15.95 -67.62 -20.23
CA GLU A 208 -15.15 -68.83 -20.07
C GLU A 208 -16.04 -70.05 -19.80
N ALA A 209 -17.08 -69.92 -18.98
CA ALA A 209 -18.05 -70.98 -18.73
C ALA A 209 -18.86 -71.33 -19.99
N GLU A 210 -19.31 -70.33 -20.75
CA GLU A 210 -19.99 -70.54 -22.04
C GLU A 210 -19.09 -71.24 -23.06
N LEU A 211 -17.82 -70.81 -23.18
CA LEU A 211 -16.84 -71.44 -24.05
C LEU A 211 -16.52 -72.86 -23.59
N ALA A 212 -16.51 -73.13 -22.28
CA ALA A 212 -16.31 -74.46 -21.73
C ALA A 212 -17.51 -75.39 -22.06
N ASP A 213 -18.75 -74.92 -21.87
CA ASP A 213 -19.97 -75.66 -22.24
C ASP A 213 -20.03 -75.93 -23.76
N GLN A 214 -19.67 -74.93 -24.59
CA GLN A 214 -19.56 -75.13 -26.04
C GLN A 214 -18.49 -76.16 -26.41
N ARG A 215 -17.34 -76.13 -25.75
CA ARG A 215 -16.27 -77.12 -25.96
C ARG A 215 -16.70 -78.51 -25.55
N GLU A 216 -17.37 -78.65 -24.41
CA GLU A 216 -17.91 -79.93 -23.93
C GLU A 216 -18.91 -80.50 -24.94
N ARG A 217 -19.90 -79.70 -25.38
CA ARG A 217 -20.85 -80.10 -26.41
C ARG A 217 -20.19 -80.50 -27.73
N ALA A 218 -19.19 -79.74 -28.18
CA ALA A 218 -18.44 -80.06 -29.39
C ALA A 218 -17.62 -81.36 -29.25
N LEU A 219 -17.08 -81.63 -28.06
CA LEU A 219 -16.37 -82.89 -27.77
C LEU A 219 -17.35 -84.07 -27.72
N ASP A 220 -18.52 -83.90 -27.11
CA ASP A 220 -19.57 -84.91 -27.08
C ASP A 220 -20.12 -85.21 -28.47
N GLU A 221 -20.35 -84.19 -29.29
CA GLU A 221 -20.76 -84.34 -30.69
C GLU A 221 -19.66 -85.03 -31.51
N ALA A 222 -18.39 -84.63 -31.34
CA ALA A 222 -17.26 -85.30 -31.99
C ALA A 222 -17.11 -86.76 -31.54
N ALA A 223 -17.39 -87.06 -30.27
CA ALA A 223 -17.42 -88.42 -29.75
C ALA A 223 -18.59 -89.22 -30.35
N HIS A 224 -19.77 -88.62 -30.48
CA HIS A 224 -20.95 -89.22 -31.09
C HIS A 224 -20.75 -89.51 -32.59
N ILE A 225 -20.19 -88.57 -33.34
CA ILE A 225 -19.82 -88.76 -34.75
C ILE A 225 -18.80 -89.88 -34.89
N ARG A 226 -17.77 -89.89 -34.04
CA ARG A 226 -16.74 -90.93 -34.03
C ARG A 226 -17.33 -92.30 -33.73
N GLN A 227 -18.22 -92.40 -32.74
CA GLN A 227 -18.91 -93.63 -32.39
C GLN A 227 -19.78 -94.13 -33.55
N THR A 228 -20.60 -93.25 -34.14
CA THR A 228 -21.42 -93.56 -35.31
C THR A 228 -20.57 -94.02 -36.50
N ALA A 229 -19.43 -93.37 -36.75
CA ALA A 229 -18.50 -93.77 -37.81
C ALA A 229 -17.86 -95.14 -37.54
N LEU A 230 -17.53 -95.45 -36.29
CA LEU A 230 -17.05 -96.77 -35.88
C LEU A 230 -18.13 -97.84 -36.04
N ASP A 231 -19.37 -97.55 -35.66
CA ASP A 231 -20.51 -98.47 -35.81
C ASP A 231 -20.77 -98.77 -37.29
N ILE A 232 -20.77 -97.75 -38.17
CA ILE A 232 -20.88 -97.92 -39.63
C ILE A 232 -19.70 -98.75 -40.18
N ALA A 233 -18.47 -98.48 -39.72
CA ALA A 233 -17.29 -99.24 -40.13
C ALA A 233 -17.37 -100.71 -39.70
N ASN A 234 -17.84 -100.97 -38.48
CA ASN A 234 -18.07 -102.31 -37.95
C ASN A 234 -19.17 -103.05 -38.72
N GLU A 235 -20.29 -102.39 -39.01
CA GLU A 235 -21.34 -102.95 -39.86
C GLU A 235 -20.81 -103.30 -41.24
N ARG A 236 -20.05 -102.40 -41.88
CA ARG A 236 -19.47 -102.64 -43.20
C ARG A 236 -18.46 -103.79 -43.17
N LEU A 237 -17.66 -103.90 -42.11
CA LEU A 237 -16.74 -105.01 -41.90
C LEU A 237 -17.50 -106.33 -41.67
N SER A 238 -18.59 -106.32 -40.90
CA SER A 238 -19.45 -107.49 -40.69
C SER A 238 -20.09 -107.94 -42.00
N ARG A 239 -20.70 -107.02 -42.76
CA ARG A 239 -21.27 -107.32 -44.09
C ARG A 239 -20.20 -107.85 -45.05
N SER A 240 -18.99 -107.28 -45.03
CA SER A 240 -17.88 -107.79 -45.83
C SER A 240 -17.45 -109.19 -45.42
N ARG A 241 -17.43 -109.50 -44.11
CA ARG A 241 -17.15 -110.85 -43.60
C ARG A 241 -18.26 -111.83 -43.96
N GLU A 242 -19.53 -111.43 -43.86
CA GLU A 242 -20.68 -112.24 -44.29
C GLU A 242 -20.63 -112.52 -45.79
N MET A 243 -20.33 -111.51 -46.62
CA MET A 243 -20.12 -111.70 -48.06
C MET A 243 -18.94 -112.62 -48.36
N ALA A 244 -17.82 -112.49 -47.62
CA ALA A 244 -16.67 -113.39 -47.77
C ALA A 244 -17.01 -114.83 -47.37
N GLN A 245 -17.75 -115.03 -46.27
CA GLN A 245 -18.24 -116.35 -45.85
C GLN A 245 -19.25 -116.94 -46.85
N ALA A 246 -20.15 -116.11 -47.41
CA ALA A 246 -21.08 -116.54 -48.44
C ALA A 246 -20.35 -116.97 -49.73
N ALA A 247 -19.32 -116.22 -50.14
CA ALA A 247 -18.44 -116.59 -51.25
C ALA A 247 -17.67 -117.90 -50.96
N ASP A 248 -17.22 -118.11 -49.73
CA ASP A 248 -16.54 -119.34 -49.33
C ASP A 248 -17.48 -120.55 -49.34
N ARG A 249 -18.73 -120.38 -48.89
CA ARG A 249 -19.79 -121.41 -48.98
C ARG A 249 -20.13 -121.76 -50.42
N THR A 250 -20.33 -120.77 -51.29
CA THR A 250 -20.56 -121.04 -52.73
C THR A 250 -19.37 -121.77 -53.35
N ARG A 251 -18.13 -121.42 -52.99
CA ARG A 251 -16.95 -122.17 -53.42
C ARG A 251 -16.99 -123.63 -52.95
N GLN A 252 -17.36 -123.89 -51.70
CA GLN A 252 -17.49 -125.24 -51.15
C GLN A 252 -18.63 -126.03 -51.81
N GLU A 253 -19.78 -125.40 -52.09
CA GLU A 253 -20.91 -126.01 -52.80
C GLU A 253 -20.55 -126.38 -54.24
N ILE A 254 -19.84 -125.51 -54.96
CA ILE A 254 -19.31 -125.81 -56.30
C ILE A 254 -18.33 -126.99 -56.23
N ALA A 255 -17.41 -127.00 -55.26
CA ALA A 255 -16.48 -128.10 -55.07
C ALA A 255 -17.20 -129.43 -54.74
N ALA A 256 -18.24 -129.39 -53.90
CA ALA A 256 -19.06 -130.56 -53.56
C ALA A 256 -19.90 -131.06 -54.74
N ASN A 257 -20.44 -130.16 -55.58
CA ASN A 257 -21.16 -130.55 -56.80
C ASN A 257 -20.23 -131.17 -57.84
N LEU A 258 -19.00 -130.66 -57.99
CA LEU A 258 -17.97 -131.28 -58.82
C LEU A 258 -17.55 -132.66 -58.27
N GLY A 259 -17.51 -132.82 -56.95
CA GLY A 259 -17.32 -134.11 -56.28
C GLY A 259 -18.44 -135.12 -56.59
N ARG A 260 -19.70 -134.70 -56.45
CA ARG A 260 -20.88 -135.53 -56.77
C ARG A 260 -20.95 -135.94 -58.24
N LEU A 261 -20.64 -135.03 -59.17
CA LEU A 261 -20.55 -135.36 -60.60
C LEU A 261 -19.47 -136.40 -60.88
N ARG A 262 -18.36 -136.39 -60.13
CA ARG A 262 -17.29 -137.38 -60.24
C ARG A 262 -17.70 -138.75 -59.67
N GLU A 263 -18.45 -138.80 -58.57
CA GLU A 263 -19.00 -140.05 -58.02
C GLU A 263 -20.08 -140.66 -58.92
N GLN A 264 -20.99 -139.85 -59.46
CA GLN A 264 -22.03 -140.31 -60.38
C GLN A 264 -21.49 -140.87 -61.71
N LEU A 265 -20.30 -140.43 -62.15
CA LEU A 265 -19.61 -141.02 -63.30
C LEU A 265 -18.89 -142.34 -62.97
N ALA A 266 -18.63 -142.63 -61.70
CA ALA A 266 -17.94 -143.84 -61.25
C ALA A 266 -18.88 -145.06 -61.07
N GLU A 267 -20.18 -144.84 -60.86
CA GLU A 267 -21.19 -145.90 -60.64
C GLU A 267 -21.80 -146.48 -61.94
N LEU A 268 -21.46 -145.91 -63.11
CA LEU A 268 -21.95 -146.34 -64.43
C LEU A 268 -21.67 -147.82 -64.83
N PRO A 269 -20.62 -148.52 -64.34
CA PRO A 269 -20.39 -149.91 -64.76
C PRO A 269 -21.24 -150.97 -64.04
N GLU A 270 -21.80 -150.69 -62.85
CA GLU A 270 -22.50 -151.70 -62.03
C GLU A 270 -24.03 -151.71 -62.20
N LEU A 271 -24.63 -150.67 -62.79
CA LEU A 271 -26.08 -150.61 -63.06
C LEU A 271 -26.53 -151.33 -64.34
N LEU A 272 -25.61 -151.98 -65.08
CA LEU A 272 -25.89 -152.64 -66.37
C LEU A 272 -26.10 -154.17 -66.29
N ALA A 273 -26.08 -154.80 -65.11
CA ALA A 273 -26.09 -156.26 -65.00
C ALA A 273 -27.11 -156.83 -63.99
N ARG A 274 -28.41 -156.75 -64.31
CA ARG A 274 -29.43 -157.76 -63.91
C ARG A 274 -30.75 -157.61 -64.73
N PRO A 275 -31.35 -158.69 -65.29
CA PRO A 275 -32.43 -158.63 -66.29
C PRO A 275 -33.80 -159.28 -65.89
N GLU A 276 -34.80 -159.09 -66.79
CA GLU A 276 -36.20 -159.62 -66.90
C GLU A 276 -37.28 -158.89 -66.05
N ASP A 277 -38.46 -158.45 -66.52
CA ASP A 277 -39.23 -158.68 -67.78
C ASP A 277 -40.45 -157.71 -67.89
N SER A 278 -40.93 -157.44 -69.13
CA SER A 278 -42.25 -156.88 -69.58
C SER A 278 -42.62 -155.41 -69.18
N GLU A 279 -43.05 -154.47 -70.04
CA GLU A 279 -43.85 -154.47 -71.28
C GLU A 279 -43.39 -153.40 -72.31
N TYR A 280 -43.64 -153.71 -73.57
CA TYR A 280 -43.62 -152.84 -74.75
C TYR A 280 -44.76 -151.80 -74.73
N GLU A 281 -44.51 -150.57 -75.19
CA GLU A 281 -45.39 -149.95 -76.20
C GLU A 281 -44.67 -148.85 -77.00
N LEU A 282 -44.58 -149.10 -78.31
CA LEU A 282 -44.36 -148.12 -79.37
C LEU A 282 -45.60 -147.24 -79.53
N LEU A 283 -45.43 -146.02 -80.07
CA LEU A 283 -46.25 -145.35 -81.09
C LEU A 283 -45.86 -143.86 -81.08
N SER A 284 -45.77 -143.11 -82.18
CA SER A 284 -45.59 -143.32 -83.61
C SER A 284 -45.51 -141.90 -84.19
N GLU A 285 -44.76 -141.73 -85.27
CA GLU A 285 -44.84 -140.55 -86.13
C GLU A 285 -46.26 -140.41 -86.67
N THR A 286 -47.00 -139.41 -86.19
CA THR A 286 -48.05 -138.61 -86.88
C THR A 286 -48.75 -137.76 -85.83
N ASP A 287 -48.35 -136.50 -85.70
CA ASP A 287 -49.27 -135.35 -85.84
C ASP A 287 -48.59 -134.06 -85.37
N ASP A 288 -47.59 -133.68 -86.14
CA ASP A 288 -46.93 -132.36 -86.14
C ASP A 288 -47.79 -131.25 -86.78
N LEU A 289 -49.12 -131.39 -86.84
CA LEU A 289 -50.00 -130.40 -87.49
C LEU A 289 -51.29 -130.00 -86.73
N GLU A 290 -51.58 -130.52 -85.52
CA GLU A 290 -52.83 -130.17 -84.81
C GLU A 290 -52.76 -129.75 -83.31
N LEU A 291 -51.59 -129.68 -82.65
CA LEU A 291 -51.45 -128.95 -81.37
C LEU A 291 -50.80 -127.57 -81.48
N LEU A 292 -50.32 -127.23 -82.69
CA LEU A 292 -49.99 -125.85 -83.13
C LEU A 292 -51.23 -124.93 -83.19
N ASN A 293 -52.44 -125.47 -83.00
CA ASN A 293 -53.70 -124.73 -82.90
C ASN A 293 -54.32 -124.68 -81.49
N ARG A 294 -53.60 -125.09 -80.42
CA ARG A 294 -54.07 -124.98 -79.02
C ARG A 294 -53.25 -124.06 -78.11
N LYS A 295 -52.32 -123.26 -78.65
CA LYS A 295 -51.73 -122.09 -77.95
C LYS A 295 -51.35 -120.92 -78.87
N LEU A 296 -52.21 -120.61 -79.85
CA LEU A 296 -52.39 -119.21 -80.28
C LEU A 296 -53.53 -118.63 -79.43
N SER A 297 -53.30 -117.45 -78.86
CA SER A 297 -54.16 -116.78 -77.86
C SER A 297 -55.56 -116.46 -78.41
N PRO A 298 -56.54 -116.25 -77.52
CA PRO A 298 -56.87 -114.86 -77.20
C PRO A 298 -57.34 -114.63 -75.75
N ASP A 299 -57.31 -113.36 -75.37
CA ASP A 299 -57.79 -112.79 -74.12
C ASP A 299 -59.15 -113.30 -73.60
N ALA A 300 -59.28 -113.16 -72.28
CA ALA A 300 -60.50 -113.18 -71.48
C ALA A 300 -61.09 -114.55 -71.14
N ARG A 301 -61.03 -114.87 -69.83
CA ARG A 301 -62.14 -114.59 -68.91
C ARG A 301 -61.59 -114.58 -67.47
N ALA A 302 -61.96 -113.69 -66.56
CA ALA A 302 -62.69 -112.42 -66.54
C ALA A 302 -62.74 -112.02 -65.04
N ASN A 303 -63.05 -110.77 -64.69
CA ASN A 303 -63.56 -110.49 -63.33
C ASN A 303 -64.88 -111.25 -63.14
N ALA A 304 -64.88 -112.34 -62.36
CA ALA A 304 -66.05 -113.03 -61.82
C ALA A 304 -65.60 -114.14 -60.86
#